data_AF-A0A925V9V3-F1
#
_entry.id   AF-A0A925V9V3-F1
#
_cell.length_a   1.000
_cell.length_b   1.000
_cell.length_c   1.000
_cell.angle_alpha   90.00
_cell.angle_beta   90.00
_cell.angle_gamma   90.00
#
_symmetry.space_group_name_H-M   'P 1'
#
loop_
_entity.id
_entity.type
_entity.pdbx_description
1 polymer ?
#
loop_
_entity_poly.entity_id
_entity_poly.type
_entity_poly.pdbx_seq_one_letter_code
_entity_poly.pdbx_strand_id
1 'polypeptide(L)'
;MTTALPLELVRPGDVGAGAQAMMASRIHAHIGGRGVELAIDSEWLAEQPGDPDAVMRSASALARAYPRERTVRVTIGSDASLEQIVDVLVALEGGVTPRFAAIGWAPEASRPAGRGDPAVDRLLAGRLAWAEQRKVDIEQPFTLAGGDQERLRAFADAVPKCLPELQGAAKPAGAVEVRVTLAEGRVSAIEPRIAGVKPKAMTGLRACLKDEGYGLRLREHRDTIAVTLKIGR
;
A
#
# COMPACT_ATOMS: atom_id res chain seq x y z
N MET A 1 34.48 -1.38 -7.62
CA MET A 1 33.27 -0.54 -7.73
C MET A 1 32.49 -0.70 -6.44
N THR A 2 32.24 0.40 -5.72
CA THR A 2 31.46 0.37 -4.47
C THR A 2 29.99 0.44 -4.84
N THR A 3 29.31 -0.70 -4.84
CA THR A 3 27.86 -0.74 -5.04
C THR A 3 27.21 -0.25 -3.75
N ALA A 4 26.55 0.91 -3.79
CA ALA A 4 25.74 1.36 -2.68
C ALA A 4 24.53 0.43 -2.56
N LEU A 5 24.25 -0.09 -1.36
CA LEU A 5 23.05 -0.87 -1.11
C LEU A 5 21.83 0.08 -1.11
N PRO A 6 20.67 -0.34 -1.66
CA PRO A 6 19.44 0.46 -1.64
C PRO A 6 18.80 0.42 -0.24
N LEU A 7 19.52 0.93 0.76
CA LEU A 7 19.21 0.78 2.18
C LEU A 7 19.50 2.09 2.93
N GLU A 8 18.46 2.68 3.48
CA GLU A 8 18.57 3.85 4.35
C GLU A 8 18.91 3.42 5.78
N LEU A 9 19.93 4.01 6.41
CA LEU A 9 20.21 3.74 7.82
C LEU A 9 19.30 4.61 8.70
N VAL A 10 18.57 3.98 9.61
CA VAL A 10 17.71 4.68 10.59
C VAL A 10 18.12 4.32 12.01
N ARG A 11 18.41 5.33 12.81
CA ARG A 11 18.77 5.20 14.23
C ARG A 11 17.61 5.62 15.13
N PRO A 12 17.47 5.07 16.35
CA PRO A 12 16.38 5.43 17.25
C PRO A 12 16.30 6.91 17.63
N GLY A 13 17.41 7.66 17.51
CA GLY A 13 17.45 9.11 17.75
C GLY A 13 17.06 9.98 16.55
N ASP A 14 16.79 9.39 15.38
CA ASP A 14 16.48 10.16 14.17
C ASP A 14 15.04 10.69 14.23
N VAL A 15 14.89 12.02 14.23
CA VAL A 15 13.59 12.71 14.36
C VAL A 15 12.99 13.16 13.01
N GLY A 16 13.68 12.91 11.89
CA GLY A 16 13.21 13.30 10.57
C GLY A 16 11.96 12.53 10.14
N ALA A 17 11.11 13.15 9.31
CA ALA A 17 9.86 12.53 8.84
C ALA A 17 10.07 11.17 8.16
N GLY A 18 11.17 10.99 7.41
CA GLY A 18 11.54 9.72 6.79
C GLY A 18 11.89 8.63 7.81
N ALA A 19 12.70 8.96 8.82
CA ALA A 19 13.05 8.05 9.90
C ALA A 19 11.81 7.65 10.72
N GLN A 20 10.93 8.61 11.03
CA GLN A 20 9.66 8.33 11.71
C GLN A 20 8.75 7.42 10.88
N ALA A 21 8.63 7.67 9.57
CA ALA A 21 7.86 6.82 8.67
C ALA A 21 8.44 5.39 8.62
N MET A 22 9.77 5.26 8.52
CA MET A 22 10.44 3.96 8.53
C MET A 22 10.24 3.19 9.83
N MET A 23 10.35 3.87 10.98
CA MET A 23 10.13 3.24 12.29
C MET A 23 8.66 2.85 12.52
N ALA A 24 7.73 3.62 11.95
CA ALA A 24 6.30 3.33 11.96
C ALA A 24 5.86 2.36 10.84
N SER A 25 6.80 1.87 10.02
CA SER A 25 6.48 0.98 8.90
C SER A 25 5.80 -0.28 9.41
N ARG A 26 4.69 -0.62 8.75
CA ARG A 26 3.92 -1.82 9.08
C ARG A 26 4.60 -3.08 8.58
N ILE A 27 5.36 -2.96 7.48
CA ILE A 27 6.04 -4.10 6.85
C ILE A 27 7.46 -4.18 7.38
N HIS A 28 7.80 -5.35 7.92
CA HIS A 28 9.13 -5.62 8.45
C HIS A 28 9.70 -6.87 7.79
N ALA A 29 10.91 -6.77 7.22
CA ALA A 29 11.72 -7.91 6.81
C ALA A 29 12.87 -8.16 7.82
N HIS A 30 13.05 -9.41 8.22
CA HIS A 30 14.22 -9.87 8.97
C HIS A 30 15.04 -10.80 8.08
N ILE A 31 16.32 -10.48 7.91
CA ILE A 31 17.26 -11.27 7.12
C ILE A 31 18.18 -11.99 8.12
N GLY A 32 18.15 -13.32 8.16
CA GLY A 32 19.02 -14.13 9.01
C GLY A 32 19.56 -15.34 8.26
N GLY A 33 20.36 -16.16 8.93
CA GLY A 33 21.01 -17.34 8.33
C GLY A 33 20.02 -18.41 7.86
N ARG A 34 18.80 -18.41 8.39
CA ARG A 34 17.69 -19.30 7.97
C ARG A 34 16.86 -18.74 6.81
N GLY A 35 17.19 -17.57 6.28
CA GLY A 35 16.47 -16.91 5.20
C GLY A 35 15.76 -15.63 5.65
N VAL A 36 14.73 -15.25 4.90
CA VAL A 36 13.94 -14.04 5.16
C VAL A 36 12.68 -14.36 5.90
N GLU A 37 12.40 -13.55 6.92
CA GLU A 37 11.13 -13.53 7.60
C GLU A 37 10.43 -12.19 7.37
N LEU A 38 9.13 -12.24 7.07
CA LEU A 38 8.28 -11.09 6.81
C LEU A 38 7.21 -10.97 7.89
N ALA A 39 7.05 -9.77 8.43
CA ALA A 39 6.04 -9.41 9.42
C ALA A 39 5.21 -8.21 8.96
N ILE A 40 3.98 -8.17 9.47
CA ILE A 40 3.02 -7.09 9.29
C ILE A 40 2.56 -6.65 10.67
N ASP A 41 2.61 -5.35 10.96
CA ASP A 41 2.17 -4.78 12.25
C ASP A 41 2.86 -5.48 13.46
N SER A 42 4.11 -5.90 13.29
CA SER A 42 4.93 -6.68 14.25
C SER A 42 4.52 -8.14 14.46
N GLU A 43 3.63 -8.70 13.64
CA GLU A 43 3.28 -10.13 13.65
C GLU A 43 3.86 -10.85 12.42
N TRP A 44 4.52 -11.99 12.63
CA TRP A 44 5.15 -12.76 11.57
C TRP A 44 4.10 -13.47 10.70
N LEU A 45 4.31 -13.48 9.38
CA LEU A 45 3.63 -14.42 8.50
C LEU A 45 3.95 -15.87 8.90
N ALA A 46 3.00 -16.78 8.76
CA ALA A 46 3.29 -18.20 8.89
C ALA A 46 4.06 -18.72 7.66
N GLU A 47 3.69 -18.25 6.47
CA GLU A 47 4.37 -18.62 5.24
C GLU A 47 5.52 -17.65 4.97
N GLN A 48 6.76 -18.13 5.18
CA GLN A 48 7.96 -17.35 4.96
C GLN A 48 8.56 -17.62 3.58
N PRO A 49 9.05 -16.59 2.87
CA PRO A 49 9.63 -16.76 1.55
C PRO A 49 10.93 -17.57 1.65
N GLY A 50 10.99 -18.69 0.93
CA GLY A 50 12.14 -19.61 0.96
C GLY A 50 13.30 -19.23 0.03
N ASP A 51 13.06 -18.35 -0.95
CA ASP A 51 14.03 -17.94 -1.98
C ASP A 51 13.83 -16.47 -2.40
N PRO A 52 14.79 -15.84 -3.11
CA PRO A 52 14.67 -14.44 -3.54
C PRO A 52 13.46 -14.16 -4.43
N ASP A 53 13.04 -15.10 -5.27
CA ASP A 53 11.85 -14.93 -6.12
C ASP A 53 10.56 -14.93 -5.28
N ALA A 54 10.50 -15.75 -4.23
CA ALA A 54 9.43 -15.76 -3.25
C ALA A 54 9.41 -14.44 -2.46
N VAL A 55 10.57 -13.89 -2.08
CA VAL A 55 10.64 -12.55 -1.47
C VAL A 55 10.06 -11.51 -2.41
N MET A 56 10.41 -11.53 -3.70
CA MET A 56 9.89 -10.60 -4.70
C MET A 56 8.36 -10.72 -4.88
N ARG A 57 7.83 -11.96 -4.91
CA ARG A 57 6.38 -12.21 -4.97
C ARG A 57 5.68 -11.70 -3.71
N SER A 58 6.22 -12.00 -2.53
CA SER A 58 5.69 -11.53 -1.25
C SER A 58 5.74 -10.01 -1.12
N ALA A 59 6.82 -9.36 -1.54
CA ALA A 59 6.94 -7.90 -1.59
C ALA A 59 5.88 -7.27 -2.50
N SER A 60 5.65 -7.87 -3.68
CA SER A 60 4.59 -7.44 -4.61
C SER A 60 3.20 -7.61 -4.00
N ALA A 61 2.96 -8.72 -3.30
CA ALA A 61 1.72 -8.97 -2.61
C ALA A 61 1.49 -7.96 -1.48
N LEU A 62 2.51 -7.70 -0.66
CA LEU A 62 2.45 -6.73 0.42
C LEU A 62 2.17 -5.31 -0.10
N ALA A 63 2.85 -4.85 -1.14
CA ALA A 63 2.61 -3.53 -1.73
C ALA A 63 1.18 -3.38 -2.27
N ARG A 64 0.60 -4.46 -2.84
CA ARG A 64 -0.81 -4.47 -3.28
C ARG A 64 -1.79 -4.52 -2.12
N ALA A 65 -1.46 -5.24 -1.05
CA ALA A 65 -2.32 -5.36 0.13
C ALA A 65 -2.27 -4.10 1.01
N TYR A 66 -1.17 -3.36 1.00
CA TYR A 66 -0.93 -2.18 1.83
C TYR A 66 -0.53 -0.99 0.94
N PRO A 67 -1.43 -0.46 0.10
CA PRO A 67 -1.12 0.56 -0.90
C PRO A 67 -0.57 1.86 -0.30
N ARG A 68 -0.88 2.17 0.97
CA ARG A 68 -0.36 3.35 1.66
C ARG A 68 0.98 3.10 2.37
N GLU A 69 1.40 1.85 2.49
CA GLU A 69 2.69 1.52 3.08
C GLU A 69 3.78 1.75 2.03
N ARG A 70 4.59 2.78 2.25
CA ARG A 70 5.63 3.22 1.30
C ARG A 70 7.03 2.79 1.74
N THR A 71 7.15 2.19 2.91
CA THR A 71 8.43 1.88 3.54
C THR A 71 8.48 0.40 3.91
N VAL A 72 9.67 -0.18 3.93
CA VAL A 72 9.92 -1.49 4.54
C VAL A 72 11.06 -1.34 5.52
N ARG A 73 10.79 -1.69 6.78
CA ARG A 73 11.83 -1.78 7.78
C ARG A 73 12.55 -3.12 7.66
N VAL A 74 13.88 -3.08 7.70
CA VAL A 74 14.75 -4.25 7.63
C VAL A 74 15.54 -4.37 8.93
N THR A 75 15.68 -5.60 9.42
CA THR A 75 16.64 -5.99 10.45
C THR A 75 17.51 -7.12 9.93
N ILE A 76 18.78 -7.13 10.30
CA ILE A 76 19.77 -8.08 9.80
C ILE A 76 20.34 -8.84 10.99
N GLY A 77 20.23 -10.17 10.97
CA GLY A 77 20.82 -11.07 11.95
C GLY A 77 22.33 -11.20 11.76
N SER A 78 23.04 -11.51 12.84
CA SER A 78 24.50 -11.71 12.81
C SER A 78 24.94 -12.90 11.97
N ASP A 79 24.01 -13.78 11.59
CA ASP A 79 24.20 -15.00 10.82
C ASP A 79 23.80 -14.84 9.33
N ALA A 80 23.37 -13.66 8.90
CA ALA A 80 23.03 -13.38 7.50
C ALA A 80 24.30 -13.23 6.65
N SER A 81 24.34 -13.91 5.50
CA SER A 81 25.41 -13.71 4.52
C SER A 81 25.22 -12.41 3.72
N LEU A 82 26.31 -11.84 3.21
CA LEU A 82 26.24 -10.65 2.36
C LEU A 82 25.41 -10.89 1.09
N GLU A 83 25.55 -12.07 0.49
CA GLU A 83 24.77 -12.49 -0.69
C GLU A 83 23.27 -12.49 -0.38
N GLN A 84 22.86 -13.10 0.74
CA GLN A 84 21.47 -13.08 1.20
C GLN A 84 20.96 -11.66 1.41
N ILE A 85 21.76 -10.78 2.02
CA ILE A 85 21.38 -9.37 2.23
C ILE A 85 21.13 -8.69 0.88
N VAL A 86 22.06 -8.84 -0.07
CA VAL A 86 21.95 -8.21 -1.41
C VAL A 86 20.72 -8.71 -2.16
N ASP A 87 20.53 -10.03 -2.24
CA ASP A 87 19.44 -10.64 -2.99
C ASP A 87 18.08 -10.19 -2.48
N VAL A 88 17.95 -10.09 -1.16
CA VAL A 88 16.70 -9.68 -0.51
C VAL A 88 16.43 -8.20 -0.73
N LEU A 89 17.44 -7.35 -0.63
CA LEU A 89 17.29 -5.91 -0.89
C LEU A 89 16.88 -5.65 -2.35
N VAL A 90 17.48 -6.36 -3.31
CA VAL A 90 17.10 -6.29 -4.72
C VAL A 90 15.66 -6.77 -4.93
N ALA A 91 15.28 -7.88 -4.28
CA ALA A 91 13.92 -8.42 -4.35
C ALA A 91 12.87 -7.45 -3.78
N LEU A 92 13.19 -6.76 -2.67
CA LEU A 92 12.32 -5.77 -2.04
C LEU A 92 12.20 -4.48 -2.89
N GLU A 93 13.30 -4.01 -3.47
CA GLU A 93 13.32 -2.79 -4.29
C GLU A 93 12.42 -2.94 -5.52
N GLY A 94 12.58 -4.03 -6.27
CA GLY A 94 11.72 -4.35 -7.41
C GLY A 94 12.11 -3.76 -8.76
N GLY A 95 13.37 -3.34 -8.89
CA GLY A 95 13.95 -2.92 -10.16
C GLY A 95 13.37 -1.60 -10.66
N VAL A 96 12.98 -1.55 -11.94
CA VAL A 96 12.64 -0.29 -12.64
C VAL A 96 11.42 0.42 -12.04
N THR A 97 10.48 -0.34 -11.48
CA THR A 97 9.31 0.23 -10.77
C THR A 97 9.40 -0.13 -9.30
N PRO A 98 9.96 0.76 -8.46
CA PRO A 98 10.12 0.47 -7.05
C PRO A 98 8.78 0.27 -6.36
N ARG A 99 8.67 -0.81 -5.58
CA ARG A 99 7.41 -1.17 -4.88
C ARG A 99 7.19 -0.32 -3.64
N PHE A 100 8.29 -0.02 -2.97
CA PHE A 100 8.36 0.83 -1.80
C PHE A 100 9.20 2.05 -2.15
N ALA A 101 8.87 3.19 -1.56
CA ALA A 101 9.65 4.41 -1.75
C ALA A 101 11.02 4.33 -1.05
N ALA A 102 11.12 3.57 0.05
CA ALA A 102 12.38 3.38 0.77
C ALA A 102 12.41 2.04 1.51
N ILE A 103 13.62 1.50 1.65
CA ILE A 103 13.93 0.34 2.47
C ILE A 103 14.92 0.82 3.53
N GLY A 104 14.60 0.64 4.81
CA GLY A 104 15.40 1.20 5.89
C GLY A 104 15.88 0.14 6.85
N TRP A 105 17.17 0.16 7.17
CA TRP A 105 17.77 -0.67 8.19
C TRP A 105 17.74 0.03 9.54
N ALA A 106 17.11 -0.62 10.51
CA ALA A 106 17.14 -0.21 11.91
C ALA A 106 18.00 -1.22 12.70
N PRO A 107 19.32 -1.01 12.84
CA PRO A 107 20.23 -1.98 13.47
C PRO A 107 19.91 -2.23 14.94
N GLU A 108 19.38 -1.21 15.62
CA GLU A 108 19.00 -1.27 17.04
C GLU A 108 17.56 -1.75 17.25
N ALA A 109 16.78 -1.90 16.16
CA ALA A 109 15.44 -2.44 16.27
C ALA A 109 15.49 -3.94 16.58
N SER A 110 14.81 -4.34 17.64
CA SER A 110 14.66 -5.75 17.96
C SER A 110 13.85 -6.46 16.89
N ARG A 111 14.28 -7.67 16.52
CA ARG A 111 13.46 -8.61 15.76
C ARG A 111 12.13 -8.81 16.51
N PRO A 112 10.96 -8.68 15.84
CA PRO A 112 9.67 -8.96 16.46
C PRO A 112 9.65 -10.34 17.14
N ALA A 113 9.09 -10.39 18.34
CA ALA A 113 8.99 -11.63 19.11
C ALA A 113 7.87 -12.53 18.56
N GLY A 114 8.00 -13.84 18.77
CA GLY A 114 6.96 -14.82 18.44
C GLY A 114 7.27 -15.69 17.22
N ARG A 115 6.26 -16.47 16.83
CA ARG A 115 6.28 -17.37 15.66
C ARG A 115 5.30 -16.85 14.61
N GLY A 116 5.44 -17.33 13.38
CA GLY A 116 4.48 -17.09 12.32
C GLY A 116 3.04 -17.45 12.73
N ASP A 117 2.09 -16.58 12.40
CA ASP A 117 0.68 -16.76 12.73
C ASP A 117 -0.19 -16.86 11.45
N PRO A 118 -0.84 -18.01 11.19
CA PRO A 118 -1.75 -18.19 10.05
C PRO A 118 -2.92 -17.20 9.99
N ALA A 119 -3.24 -16.51 11.09
CA ALA A 119 -4.20 -15.40 11.07
C ALA A 119 -3.69 -14.21 10.25
N VAL A 120 -2.39 -13.93 10.28
CA VAL A 120 -1.75 -12.86 9.51
C VAL A 120 -1.77 -13.19 8.02
N ASP A 121 -1.48 -14.43 7.63
CA ASP A 121 -1.57 -14.87 6.23
C ASP A 121 -3.01 -14.77 5.71
N ARG A 122 -4.00 -15.17 6.52
CA ARG A 122 -5.42 -15.04 6.17
C ARG A 122 -5.83 -13.57 6.01
N LEU A 123 -5.30 -12.68 6.85
CA LEU A 123 -5.54 -11.25 6.73
C LEU A 123 -4.92 -10.71 5.43
N LEU A 124 -3.67 -11.06 5.12
CA LEU A 124 -2.99 -10.70 3.88
C LEU A 124 -3.77 -11.19 2.66
N ALA A 125 -4.17 -12.46 2.63
CA ALA A 125 -4.98 -13.04 1.56
C ALA A 125 -6.34 -12.32 1.42
N GLY A 126 -6.98 -11.97 2.54
CA GLY A 126 -8.20 -11.17 2.56
C GLY A 126 -8.03 -9.79 1.94
N ARG A 127 -6.90 -9.11 2.23
CA ARG A 127 -6.53 -7.82 1.64
C ARG A 127 -6.23 -7.94 0.14
N LEU A 128 -5.54 -8.99 -0.29
CA LEU A 128 -5.24 -9.23 -1.70
C LEU A 128 -6.50 -9.48 -2.54
N ALA A 129 -7.49 -10.17 -1.98
CA ALA A 129 -8.78 -10.37 -2.64
C ALA A 129 -9.54 -9.05 -2.89
N TRP A 130 -9.17 -7.96 -2.20
CA TRP A 130 -9.67 -6.61 -2.52
C TRP A 130 -8.90 -5.94 -3.65
N ALA A 131 -7.61 -6.25 -3.77
CA ALA A 131 -6.70 -5.72 -4.78
C ALA A 131 -6.85 -6.41 -6.15
N GLU A 132 -7.79 -7.33 -6.30
CA GLU A 132 -8.19 -7.88 -7.59
C GLU A 132 -8.87 -6.80 -8.43
N GLN A 133 -8.68 -6.87 -9.76
CA GLN A 133 -9.23 -5.88 -10.69
C GLN A 133 -10.75 -5.85 -10.59
N ARG A 134 -11.30 -4.69 -10.27
CA ARG A 134 -12.73 -4.43 -10.19
C ARG A 134 -13.11 -3.42 -11.24
N LYS A 135 -14.23 -3.67 -11.90
CA LYS A 135 -14.81 -2.69 -12.81
C LYS A 135 -15.30 -1.48 -12.02
N VAL A 136 -14.96 -0.29 -12.52
CA VAL A 136 -15.45 0.98 -11.99
C VAL A 136 -16.35 1.62 -13.02
N ASP A 137 -17.62 1.80 -12.66
CA ASP A 137 -18.56 2.57 -13.44
C ASP A 137 -18.60 4.02 -12.91
N ILE A 138 -18.53 4.99 -13.81
CA ILE A 138 -18.52 6.42 -13.48
C ILE A 138 -19.92 6.97 -13.74
N GLU A 139 -20.61 7.34 -12.67
CA GLU A 139 -21.86 8.09 -12.75
C GLU A 139 -21.56 9.58 -12.61
N GLN A 140 -21.87 10.32 -13.67
CA GLN A 140 -21.61 11.75 -13.77
C GLN A 140 -22.77 12.42 -14.51
N PRO A 141 -23.07 13.70 -14.22
CA PRO A 141 -24.21 14.40 -14.82
C PRO A 141 -24.07 14.58 -16.34
N PHE A 142 -22.85 14.65 -16.85
CA PHE A 142 -22.52 14.78 -18.26
C PHE A 142 -21.09 14.30 -18.51
N THR A 143 -20.75 14.02 -19.76
CA THR A 143 -19.37 13.69 -20.17
C THR A 143 -18.49 14.92 -20.12
N LEU A 144 -17.32 14.79 -19.49
CA LEU A 144 -16.35 15.88 -19.40
C LEU A 144 -15.69 16.11 -20.77
N ALA A 145 -15.45 17.38 -21.10
CA ALA A 145 -14.83 17.76 -22.37
C ALA A 145 -13.31 17.55 -22.38
N GLY A 146 -12.76 17.49 -23.59
CA GLY A 146 -11.32 17.39 -23.85
C GLY A 146 -10.64 16.29 -23.04
N GLY A 147 -9.50 16.63 -22.43
CA GLY A 147 -8.69 15.66 -21.68
C GLY A 147 -9.22 15.31 -20.28
N ASP A 148 -10.32 15.95 -19.82
CA ASP A 148 -10.80 15.82 -18.44
C ASP A 148 -11.48 14.46 -18.20
N GLN A 149 -12.15 13.90 -19.20
CA GLN A 149 -12.76 12.57 -19.09
C GLN A 149 -11.73 11.46 -18.89
N GLU A 150 -10.59 11.54 -19.59
CA GLU A 150 -9.50 10.56 -19.47
C GLU A 150 -8.83 10.67 -18.10
N ARG A 151 -8.65 11.89 -17.58
CA ARG A 151 -8.13 12.12 -16.23
C ARG A 151 -9.03 11.53 -15.15
N LEU A 152 -10.33 11.75 -15.28
CA LEU A 152 -11.31 11.18 -14.36
C LEU A 152 -11.32 9.65 -14.44
N ARG A 153 -11.23 9.08 -15.66
CA ARG A 153 -11.14 7.62 -15.85
C ARG A 153 -9.86 7.03 -15.27
N ALA A 154 -8.70 7.66 -15.47
CA ALA A 154 -7.44 7.22 -14.87
C ALA A 154 -7.49 7.24 -13.33
N PHE A 155 -8.12 8.26 -12.74
CA PHE A 155 -8.39 8.28 -11.30
C PHE A 155 -9.35 7.16 -10.88
N ALA A 156 -10.45 6.97 -11.61
CA ALA A 156 -11.40 5.89 -11.34
C ALA A 156 -10.75 4.51 -11.40
N ASP A 157 -9.84 4.27 -12.34
CA ASP A 157 -9.09 3.01 -12.47
C ASP A 157 -8.06 2.80 -11.34
N ALA A 158 -7.62 3.88 -10.69
CA ALA A 158 -6.72 3.80 -9.54
C ALA A 158 -7.46 3.51 -8.22
N VAL A 159 -8.72 3.96 -8.10
CA VAL A 159 -9.52 3.84 -6.87
C VAL A 159 -9.62 2.41 -6.30
N PRO A 160 -9.80 1.34 -7.09
CA PRO A 160 -9.82 -0.03 -6.58
C PRO A 160 -8.57 -0.43 -5.77
N LYS A 161 -7.41 0.18 -6.07
CA LYS A 161 -6.15 -0.08 -5.34
C LYS A 161 -6.25 0.29 -3.86
N CYS A 162 -7.18 1.17 -3.48
CA CYS A 162 -7.38 1.61 -2.10
C CYS A 162 -8.30 0.70 -1.26
N LEU A 163 -9.05 -0.21 -1.88
CA LEU A 163 -9.98 -1.09 -1.17
C LEU A 163 -9.35 -1.98 -0.10
N PRO A 164 -8.11 -2.49 -0.26
CA PRO A 164 -7.43 -3.22 0.80
C PRO A 164 -7.33 -2.45 2.12
N GLU A 165 -7.37 -1.11 2.12
CA GLU A 165 -7.31 -0.28 3.34
C GLU A 165 -8.59 -0.27 4.19
N LEU A 166 -9.61 -1.03 3.80
CA LEU A 166 -10.75 -1.31 4.67
C LEU A 166 -10.31 -2.18 5.85
N GLN A 167 -10.21 -1.55 7.03
CA GLN A 167 -9.76 -2.21 8.26
C GLN A 167 -10.85 -3.12 8.83
N GLY A 168 -10.53 -4.40 9.03
CA GLY A 168 -11.31 -5.32 9.87
C GLY A 168 -12.75 -5.60 9.45
N ALA A 169 -13.20 -5.15 8.28
CA ALA A 169 -14.60 -5.25 7.88
C ALA A 169 -14.77 -6.36 6.84
N ALA A 170 -15.66 -7.29 7.15
CA ALA A 170 -16.19 -8.32 6.25
C ALA A 170 -16.33 -7.81 4.81
N LYS A 171 -16.07 -8.69 3.82
CA LYS A 171 -16.49 -8.51 2.42
C LYS A 171 -17.83 -7.78 2.36
N PRO A 172 -17.91 -6.48 2.00
CA PRO A 172 -19.18 -5.88 1.65
C PRO A 172 -19.91 -6.80 0.70
N ALA A 173 -21.13 -7.13 1.09
CA ALA A 173 -22.03 -7.93 0.27
C ALA A 173 -22.45 -7.19 -1.01
N GLY A 174 -22.13 -5.89 -1.13
CA GLY A 174 -22.53 -5.03 -2.23
C GLY A 174 -21.40 -4.16 -2.79
N ALA A 175 -21.78 -3.28 -3.72
CA ALA A 175 -20.87 -2.34 -4.38
C ALA A 175 -20.28 -1.32 -3.39
N VAL A 176 -19.06 -0.87 -3.69
CA VAL A 176 -18.46 0.27 -2.99
C VAL A 176 -18.74 1.51 -3.82
N GLU A 177 -19.35 2.53 -3.21
CA GLU A 177 -19.62 3.81 -3.86
C GLU A 177 -18.63 4.84 -3.33
N VAL A 178 -18.00 5.60 -4.22
CA VAL A 178 -17.14 6.73 -3.84
C VAL A 178 -17.68 7.97 -4.50
N ARG A 179 -18.25 8.87 -3.68
CA ARG A 179 -18.65 10.20 -4.15
C ARG A 179 -17.44 11.11 -4.13
N VAL A 180 -17.16 11.75 -5.26
CA VAL A 180 -16.05 12.68 -5.45
C VAL A 180 -16.64 14.00 -5.88
N THR A 181 -16.35 15.05 -5.12
CA THR A 181 -16.73 16.41 -5.47
C THR A 181 -15.50 17.14 -5.95
N LEU A 182 -15.58 17.72 -7.15
CA LEU A 182 -14.56 18.59 -7.69
C LEU A 182 -15.05 20.03 -7.68
N ALA A 183 -14.21 20.95 -7.24
CA ALA A 183 -14.46 22.38 -7.27
C ALA A 183 -13.21 23.07 -7.84
N GLU A 184 -13.40 24.01 -8.76
CA GLU A 184 -12.29 24.68 -9.48
C GLU A 184 -11.33 23.68 -10.15
N GLY A 185 -11.90 22.57 -10.64
CA GLY A 185 -11.18 21.48 -11.28
C GLY A 185 -10.32 20.63 -10.33
N ARG A 186 -10.42 20.77 -9.00
CA ARG A 186 -9.69 19.95 -8.02
C ARG A 186 -10.63 19.17 -7.13
N VAL A 187 -10.18 18.03 -6.63
CA VAL A 187 -10.91 17.27 -5.61
C VAL A 187 -11.06 18.11 -4.33
N SER A 188 -12.30 18.39 -3.94
CA SER A 188 -12.65 19.10 -2.71
C SER A 188 -13.17 18.15 -1.62
N ALA A 189 -13.85 17.08 -2.02
CA ALA A 189 -14.35 16.06 -1.09
C ALA A 189 -14.31 14.66 -1.72
N ILE A 190 -14.01 13.65 -0.88
CA ILE A 190 -14.11 12.23 -1.21
C ILE A 190 -14.83 11.52 -0.07
N GLU A 191 -15.93 10.87 -0.41
CA GLU A 191 -16.84 10.24 0.54
C GLU A 191 -17.12 8.78 0.10
N PRO A 192 -16.35 7.81 0.62
CA PRO A 192 -16.67 6.41 0.41
C PRO A 192 -17.92 6.02 1.21
N ARG A 193 -18.82 5.26 0.58
CA ARG A 193 -20.03 4.68 1.16
C ARG A 193 -20.05 3.19 0.87
N ILE A 194 -20.14 2.41 1.94
CA ILE A 194 -20.23 0.95 1.88
C ILE A 194 -21.31 0.51 2.86
N ALA A 195 -22.30 -0.23 2.38
CA ALA A 195 -23.38 -0.73 3.22
C ALA A 195 -22.81 -1.62 4.34
N GLY A 196 -23.21 -1.34 5.58
CA GLY A 196 -22.81 -2.12 6.76
C GLY A 196 -21.41 -1.82 7.32
N VAL A 197 -20.62 -0.93 6.70
CA VAL A 197 -19.28 -0.58 7.19
C VAL A 197 -19.32 0.71 8.00
N LYS A 198 -18.81 0.67 9.23
CA LYS A 198 -18.76 1.84 10.13
C LYS A 198 -17.72 2.86 9.63
N PRO A 199 -17.95 4.19 9.82
CA PRO A 199 -17.00 5.23 9.40
C PRO A 199 -15.56 5.03 9.86
N LYS A 200 -15.35 4.57 11.11
CA LYS A 200 -14.00 4.31 11.67
C LYS A 200 -13.22 3.28 10.84
N ALA A 201 -13.87 2.25 10.33
CA ALA A 201 -13.26 1.22 9.48
C ALA A 201 -12.91 1.71 8.06
N MET A 202 -13.44 2.87 7.64
CA MET A 202 -13.16 3.49 6.34
C MET A 202 -12.05 4.55 6.40
N THR A 203 -11.41 4.75 7.56
CA THR A 203 -10.38 5.79 7.73
C THR A 203 -9.19 5.57 6.78
N GLY A 204 -8.68 4.34 6.70
CA GLY A 204 -7.59 3.97 5.79
C GLY A 204 -7.97 4.16 4.33
N LEU A 205 -9.14 3.64 3.92
CA LEU A 205 -9.70 3.81 2.57
C LEU A 205 -9.80 5.30 2.20
N ARG A 206 -10.42 6.13 3.05
CA ARG A 206 -10.58 7.56 2.79
C ARG A 206 -9.24 8.26 2.63
N ALA A 207 -8.25 7.90 3.44
CA ALA A 207 -6.92 8.47 3.34
C ALA A 207 -6.24 8.08 2.01
N CYS A 208 -6.28 6.79 1.63
CA CYS A 208 -5.77 6.33 0.33
C CYS A 208 -6.43 7.05 -0.85
N LEU A 209 -7.77 7.15 -0.84
CA LEU A 209 -8.49 7.83 -1.93
C LEU A 209 -8.14 9.32 -2.03
N LYS A 210 -7.85 9.98 -0.91
CA LYS A 210 -7.37 11.37 -0.90
C LYS A 210 -5.96 11.47 -1.48
N ASP A 211 -5.07 10.54 -1.12
CA ASP A 211 -3.70 10.48 -1.65
C ASP A 211 -3.74 10.31 -3.19
N GLU A 212 -4.56 9.38 -3.71
CA GLU A 212 -4.79 9.19 -5.15
C GLU A 212 -5.48 10.40 -5.81
N GLY A 213 -6.43 11.03 -5.11
CA GLY A 213 -7.19 12.17 -5.62
C GLY A 213 -6.38 13.47 -5.70
N TYR A 214 -5.25 13.56 -4.98
CA TYR A 214 -4.40 14.75 -4.97
C TYR A 214 -3.88 15.12 -6.37
N GLY A 215 -3.60 14.12 -7.21
CA GLY A 215 -3.15 14.30 -8.59
C GLY A 215 -4.27 14.62 -9.59
N LEU A 216 -5.54 14.43 -9.22
CA LEU A 216 -6.67 14.67 -10.11
C LEU A 216 -6.94 16.17 -10.24
N ARG A 217 -6.71 16.68 -11.46
CA ARG A 217 -7.01 18.06 -11.83
C ARG A 217 -7.67 18.14 -13.20
N LEU A 218 -8.92 18.60 -13.22
CA LEU A 218 -9.63 18.99 -14.42
C LEU A 218 -9.11 20.36 -14.88
N ARG A 219 -8.97 20.53 -16.18
CA ARG A 219 -8.39 21.74 -16.79
C ARG A 219 -9.45 22.59 -17.46
N GLU A 220 -10.42 21.95 -18.09
CA GLU A 220 -11.43 22.59 -18.93
C GLU A 220 -12.71 22.85 -18.12
N HIS A 221 -13.04 21.96 -17.17
CA HIS A 221 -14.16 22.14 -16.24
C HIS A 221 -13.71 22.79 -14.93
N ARG A 222 -14.25 23.97 -14.63
CA ARG A 222 -14.01 24.71 -13.38
C ARG A 222 -15.22 24.76 -12.44
N ASP A 223 -16.42 24.51 -12.97
CA ASP A 223 -17.63 24.44 -12.17
C ASP A 223 -17.58 23.27 -11.19
N THR A 224 -18.34 23.38 -10.10
CA THR A 224 -18.46 22.30 -9.13
C THR A 224 -19.21 21.13 -9.75
N ILE A 225 -18.59 19.96 -9.76
CA ILE A 225 -19.19 18.70 -10.23
C ILE A 225 -19.06 17.63 -9.16
N ALA A 226 -20.14 16.87 -8.97
CA ALA A 226 -20.13 15.65 -8.17
C ALA A 226 -20.23 14.44 -9.10
N VAL A 227 -19.31 13.50 -8.92
CA VAL A 227 -19.30 12.21 -9.62
C VAL A 227 -19.34 11.08 -8.60
N THR A 228 -20.00 9.98 -8.97
CA THR A 228 -20.06 8.77 -8.14
C THR A 228 -19.34 7.65 -8.88
N LEU A 229 -18.34 7.07 -8.23
CA LEU A 229 -17.64 5.89 -8.72
C LEU A 229 -18.28 4.67 -8.08
N LYS A 230 -18.84 3.77 -8.89
CA LYS A 230 -19.40 2.50 -8.44
C LYS A 230 -18.41 1.39 -8.73
N ILE A 231 -17.89 0.79 -7.67
CA ILE A 231 -16.90 -0.28 -7.76
C ILE A 231 -17.63 -1.62 -7.57
N GLY A 232 -17.77 -2.34 -8.67
CA GLY A 232 -18.45 -3.64 -8.73
C GLY A 232 -17.52 -4.81 -8.42
N ARG A 233 -18.08 -6.01 -8.51
CA ARG A 233 -17.34 -7.22 -8.92
C ARG A 233 -17.55 -7.40 -10.41
#